data_AF-A0A1R4F975-F1
#
_entry.id   AF-A0A1R4F975-F1
#
_cell.length_a   1.000
_cell.length_b   1.000
_cell.length_c   1.000
_cell.angle_alpha   90.00
_cell.angle_beta   90.00
_cell.angle_gamma   90.00
#
_symmetry.space_group_name_H-M   'P 1'
#
loop_
_entity.id
_entity.type
_entity.pdbx_description
1 polymer ?
#
loop_
_entity_poly.entity_id
_entity_poly.type
_entity_poly.pdbx_seq_one_letter_code
_entity_poly.pdbx_strand_id
1 'polypeptide(L)'
;MDCIYEGSRMLYIQPDECIDCAACEPVCPVVAIYYEDDLPPSLRPYAEDNARFFHETLPGRDEAVGAPAGASWFGVVGVDTPFVAAQPAGGGSRGA
;
A
#
# COMPACT_ATOMS: atom_id res chain seq x y z
N MET A 1 -2.96 -14.59 -5.99
CA MET A 1 -2.75 -13.17 -6.33
C MET A 1 -1.88 -12.59 -5.24
N ASP A 2 -0.79 -11.92 -5.58
CA ASP A 2 0.19 -11.45 -4.60
C ASP A 2 0.58 -10.00 -4.91
N CYS A 3 -0.43 -9.13 -4.96
CA CYS A 3 -0.32 -7.75 -5.41
C CYS A 3 -0.26 -6.75 -4.25
N ILE A 4 0.14 -7.19 -3.04
CA ILE A 4 0.26 -6.32 -1.85
C ILE A 4 1.72 -6.20 -1.47
N TYR A 5 2.30 -5.02 -1.65
CA TYR A 5 3.72 -4.76 -1.51
C TYR A 5 4.01 -3.99 -0.22
N GLU A 6 5.16 -4.31 0.40
CA GLU A 6 5.56 -3.75 1.69
C GLU A 6 6.45 -2.51 1.51
N GLY A 7 5.92 -1.34 1.91
CA GLY A 7 6.71 -0.12 2.10
C GLY A 7 7.36 -0.08 3.50
N SER A 8 7.74 1.09 3.99
CA SER A 8 8.39 1.20 5.30
C SER A 8 7.41 1.35 6.47
N ARG A 9 6.21 1.88 6.23
CA ARG A 9 5.19 2.09 7.28
C ARG A 9 3.83 1.49 6.95
N MET A 10 3.56 1.21 5.68
CA MET A 10 2.26 0.74 5.17
C MET A 10 2.47 -0.34 4.09
N LEU A 11 1.42 -1.12 3.84
CA LEU A 11 1.33 -2.03 2.70
C LEU A 11 0.46 -1.40 1.61
N TYR A 12 0.84 -1.61 0.35
CA TYR A 12 0.22 -0.99 -0.82
C TYR A 12 -0.29 -2.05 -1.79
N ILE A 13 -1.54 -1.91 -2.23
CA ILE A 13 -2.17 -2.75 -3.25
C ILE A 13 -1.82 -2.17 -4.63
N GLN A 14 -1.19 -2.99 -5.47
CA GLN A 14 -0.89 -2.64 -6.87
C GLN A 14 -2.21 -2.66 -7.67
N PRO A 15 -2.69 -1.54 -8.22
CA PRO A 15 -4.01 -1.46 -8.85
C PRO A 15 -4.14 -2.16 -10.21
N ASP A 16 -3.09 -2.16 -11.03
CA ASP A 16 -3.02 -2.86 -12.34
C ASP A 16 -2.90 -4.39 -12.19
N GLU A 17 -2.41 -4.86 -11.04
CA GLU A 17 -2.35 -6.27 -10.67
C GLU A 17 -3.52 -6.69 -9.78
N CYS A 18 -4.34 -5.77 -9.28
CA CYS A 18 -5.54 -6.15 -8.55
C CYS A 18 -6.59 -6.68 -9.54
N ILE A 19 -7.17 -7.84 -9.24
CA ILE A 19 -8.22 -8.47 -10.05
C ILE A 19 -9.54 -8.61 -9.27
N ASP A 20 -9.70 -7.82 -8.21
CA ASP A 20 -10.90 -7.79 -7.37
C ASP A 20 -11.31 -9.16 -6.82
N CYS A 21 -10.33 -9.98 -6.42
CA CYS A 21 -10.60 -11.34 -5.93
C CYS A 21 -11.17 -11.42 -4.50
N ALA A 22 -11.33 -10.29 -3.80
CA ALA A 22 -11.87 -10.19 -2.45
C ALA A 22 -11.10 -10.92 -1.33
N ALA A 23 -9.96 -11.55 -1.60
CA ALA A 23 -9.31 -12.42 -0.62
C ALA A 23 -8.66 -11.67 0.55
N CYS A 24 -8.23 -10.42 0.33
CA CYS A 24 -7.48 -9.63 1.30
C CYS A 24 -8.34 -8.84 2.28
N GLU A 25 -9.52 -8.38 1.87
CA GLU A 25 -10.44 -7.58 2.70
C GLU A 25 -10.86 -8.29 4.00
N PRO A 26 -11.40 -9.52 3.97
CA PRO A 26 -11.98 -10.14 5.16
C PRO A 26 -10.92 -10.64 6.16
N VAL A 27 -9.65 -10.70 5.75
CA VAL A 27 -8.55 -11.18 6.59
C VAL A 27 -7.81 -10.03 7.29
N CYS A 28 -8.06 -8.78 6.91
CA CYS A 28 -7.40 -7.63 7.53
C CYS A 28 -7.93 -7.41 8.96
N PRO A 29 -7.10 -7.61 10.01
CA PRO A 29 -7.59 -7.58 11.40
C PRO A 29 -7.99 -6.17 11.88
N VAL A 30 -7.59 -5.13 11.13
CA VAL A 30 -7.86 -3.72 11.43
C VAL A 30 -8.76 -3.06 10.39
N VAL A 31 -9.31 -3.84 9.45
CA VAL A 31 -10.28 -3.36 8.44
C VAL A 31 -9.73 -2.16 7.66
N ALA A 32 -8.49 -2.29 7.14
CA ALA A 32 -7.80 -1.22 6.39
C ALA A 32 -7.92 -1.38 4.87
N ILE A 33 -8.51 -2.46 4.39
CA ILE A 33 -8.64 -2.79 2.96
C ILE A 33 -10.10 -2.58 2.57
N TYR A 34 -10.33 -1.87 1.47
CA TYR A 34 -11.64 -1.52 0.96
C TYR A 34 -11.63 -1.67 -0.56
N TYR A 35 -12.79 -1.95 -1.15
CA TYR A 35 -13.00 -1.67 -2.57
C TYR A 35 -13.00 -0.16 -2.80
N GLU A 36 -12.59 0.28 -3.98
CA GLU A 36 -12.52 1.69 -4.34
C GLU A 36 -13.89 2.38 -4.19
N ASP A 37 -14.97 1.72 -4.59
CA ASP A 37 -16.34 2.23 -4.48
C ASP A 37 -16.85 2.32 -3.03
N ASP A 38 -16.28 1.53 -2.12
CA ASP A 38 -16.65 1.46 -0.71
C ASP A 38 -15.74 2.34 0.18
N LEU A 39 -14.78 3.02 -0.43
CA LEU A 39 -13.72 3.72 0.30
C LEU A 39 -14.29 4.97 1.01
N PRO A 40 -14.15 5.09 2.34
CA PRO A 40 -14.62 6.26 3.07
C PRO A 40 -14.04 7.57 2.51
N PRO A 41 -14.81 8.68 2.45
CA PRO A 41 -14.34 9.92 1.84
C PRO A 41 -13.01 10.45 2.38
N SER A 42 -12.74 10.24 3.67
CA SER A 42 -11.50 10.63 4.35
C SER A 42 -10.29 9.78 3.97
N LEU A 43 -10.51 8.56 3.46
CA LEU A 43 -9.46 7.63 3.06
C LEU A 43 -9.15 7.69 1.56
N ARG A 44 -9.95 8.39 0.75
CA ARG A 44 -9.74 8.52 -0.70
C ARG A 44 -8.32 8.91 -1.13
N PRO A 45 -7.59 9.78 -0.41
CA PRO A 45 -6.20 10.07 -0.75
C PRO A 45 -5.28 8.83 -0.78
N TYR A 46 -5.59 7.80 0.01
CA TYR A 46 -4.82 6.55 0.03
C TYR A 46 -5.03 5.73 -1.23
N ALA A 47 -6.18 5.79 -1.90
CA ALA A 47 -6.37 5.07 -3.17
C ALA A 47 -5.42 5.60 -4.24
N GLU A 48 -5.30 6.92 -4.35
CA GLU A 48 -4.32 7.55 -5.24
C GLU A 48 -2.89 7.23 -4.81
N ASP A 49 -2.62 7.21 -3.51
CA ASP A 49 -1.30 6.91 -2.99
C ASP A 49 -0.83 5.46 -3.24
N ASN A 50 -1.76 4.51 -3.22
CA ASN A 50 -1.50 3.13 -3.64
C ASN A 50 -1.01 3.10 -5.09
N ALA A 51 -1.63 3.84 -6.01
CA ALA A 51 -1.16 3.92 -7.39
C ALA A 51 0.21 4.61 -7.51
N ARG A 52 0.41 5.75 -6.82
CA ARG A 52 1.68 6.49 -6.84
C ARG A 52 2.86 5.65 -6.38
N PHE A 53 2.66 4.77 -5.40
CA PHE A 53 3.70 3.85 -4.93
C PHE A 53 4.33 3.02 -6.06
N PHE A 54 3.55 2.69 -7.10
CA PHE A 54 4.01 1.86 -8.21
C PHE A 54 4.34 2.65 -9.48
N HIS A 55 3.68 3.79 -9.69
CA HIS A 55 3.80 4.55 -10.92
C HIS A 55 4.84 5.68 -10.84
N GLU A 56 5.22 6.10 -9.64
CA GLU A 56 6.25 7.12 -9.42
C GLU A 56 7.58 6.50 -8.95
N THR A 57 8.68 7.18 -9.28
CA THR A 57 10.00 6.81 -8.73
C THR A 57 10.06 7.20 -7.25
N LEU A 58 10.10 6.20 -6.38
CA LEU A 58 10.17 6.38 -4.93
C LEU A 58 11.55 6.90 -4.47
N PRO A 59 11.65 7.56 -3.31
CA PRO A 59 12.93 8.03 -2.77
C PRO A 59 13.98 6.93 -2.70
N GLY A 60 15.16 7.18 -3.28
CA GLY A 60 16.28 6.24 -3.27
C GLY A 60 16.20 5.13 -4.33
N ARG A 61 15.26 5.21 -5.28
CA ARG A 61 15.19 4.32 -6.44
C ARG A 61 15.52 5.07 -7.73
N ASP A 62 16.04 4.33 -8.72
CA ASP A 62 16.30 4.87 -10.06
C ASP A 62 15.06 4.79 -10.96
N GLU A 63 14.12 3.90 -10.65
CA GLU A 63 12.90 3.66 -11.40
C GLU A 63 11.70 3.36 -10.49
N ALA A 64 10.50 3.56 -11.03
CA ALA A 64 9.25 3.21 -10.39
C ALA A 64 9.17 1.68 -10.16
N VAL A 65 8.41 1.25 -9.15
CA VAL A 65 8.26 -0.18 -8.83
C VAL A 65 7.52 -0.92 -9.96
N GLY A 66 6.55 -0.26 -10.59
CA GLY A 66 5.77 -0.80 -11.72
C GLY A 66 4.82 -1.91 -11.32
N ALA A 67 4.69 -2.92 -12.20
CA ALA A 67 3.87 -4.10 -11.99
C ALA A 67 4.77 -5.35 -12.00
N PRO A 68 5.48 -5.64 -10.89
CA PRO A 68 6.47 -6.69 -10.88
C PRO A 68 5.86 -8.10 -10.79
N ALA A 69 4.54 -8.27 -10.75
CA ALA A 69 3.82 -9.54 -10.77
C ALA A 69 4.10 -10.48 -9.58
N GLY A 70 4.29 -9.93 -8.39
CA GLY A 70 4.25 -10.68 -7.13
C GLY A 70 5.18 -10.14 -6.05
N ALA A 71 4.61 -9.71 -4.92
CA ALA A 71 5.35 -9.15 -3.79
C ALA A 71 6.32 -10.15 -3.13
N SER A 72 5.94 -11.42 -3.01
CA SER A 72 6.74 -12.46 -2.34
C SER A 72 8.12 -12.70 -2.96
N TRP A 73 8.25 -12.52 -4.28
CA TRP A 73 9.53 -12.69 -4.98
C TRP A 73 10.18 -11.36 -5.35
N PHE A 74 9.40 -10.29 -5.52
CA PHE A 74 9.93 -8.94 -5.65
C PHE A 74 10.65 -8.48 -4.36
N GLY A 75 10.12 -8.88 -3.20
CA GLY A 75 10.65 -8.54 -1.89
C GLY A 75 10.12 -7.22 -1.34
N VAL A 76 10.68 -6.82 -0.20
CA VAL A 76 10.29 -5.59 0.51
C VAL A 76 10.81 -4.37 -0.26
N VAL A 77 9.92 -3.43 -0.59
CA VAL A 77 10.28 -2.15 -1.22
C VAL A 77 10.97 -1.24 -0.20
N GLY A 78 10.48 -1.26 1.05
CA GLY A 78 11.16 -0.68 2.20
C GLY A 78 11.21 0.85 2.22
N VAL A 79 10.47 1.51 1.34
CA VAL A 79 10.27 2.97 1.31
C VAL A 79 8.80 3.26 1.04
N ASP A 80 8.31 4.38 1.55
CA ASP A 80 6.94 4.85 1.34
C ASP A 80 6.89 5.99 0.32
N THR A 81 5.69 6.30 -0.16
CA THR A 81 5.42 7.55 -0.87
C THR A 81 5.64 8.78 0.05
N PRO A 82 5.85 9.98 -0.50
CA PRO A 82 5.90 11.20 0.30
C PRO A 82 4.64 11.46 1.14
N PHE A 83 3.45 11.03 0.67
CA PHE A 83 2.20 11.21 1.40
C PHE A 83 2.17 10.38 2.69
N VAL A 84 2.44 9.07 2.62
CA VAL A 84 2.50 8.22 3.82
C VAL A 84 3.68 8.61 4.71
N ALA A 85 4.83 8.91 4.13
CA ALA A 85 6.00 9.35 4.90
C ALA A 85 5.72 10.61 5.75
N ALA A 86 4.88 11.52 5.25
CA ALA A 86 4.49 12.75 5.95
C ALA A 86 3.44 12.56 7.05
N GLN A 87 2.75 11.41 7.11
CA GLN A 87 1.75 11.17 8.15
C GLN A 87 2.41 11.09 9.53
N PRO A 88 1.74 11.50 10.62
CA PRO A 88 2.24 11.27 11.97
C PRO A 88 2.59 9.78 12.17
N ALA A 89 3.69 9.49 12.85
CA ALA A 89 4.03 8.12 13.21
C ALA A 89 2.88 7.54 14.06
N GLY A 90 2.34 6.39 13.65
CA GLY A 90 1.22 5.75 14.34
C GLY A 90 1.56 5.52 15.81
N GLY A 91 0.76 6.10 16.71
CA GLY A 91 0.91 5.93 18.14
C GLY A 91 0.57 4.52 18.58
N GLY A 92 1.53 3.60 18.47
CA GLY A 92 1.49 2.35 19.23
C GLY A 92 1.64 2.70 20.70
N SER A 93 0.64 2.35 21.52
CA SER A 93 0.79 2.38 22.98
C SER A 93 2.02 1.57 23.36
N ARG A 94 3.08 2.24 23.81
CA ARG A 94 4.10 1.60 24.62
C ARG A 94 3.38 1.10 25.86
N GLY A 95 3.16 -0.22 25.92
CA GLY A 95 2.72 -0.88 27.14
C GLY A 95 3.65 -0.45 28.28
N ALA A 96 3.05 0.21 29.25
CA ALA A 96 3.57 0.38 30.60
C ALA A 96 2.73 -0.51 31.52
#